data_AF-A0A916CT57-F1
#
_entry.id   AF-A0A916CT57-F1
#
_cell.length_a   1.000
_cell.length_b   1.000
_cell.length_c   1.000
_cell.angle_alpha   90.00
_cell.angle_beta   90.00
_cell.angle_gamma   90.00
#
_symmetry.space_group_name_H-M   'P 1'
#
loop_
_entity.id
_entity.type
_entity.pdbx_description
1 polymer ?
#
loop_
_entity_poly.entity_id
_entity_poly.type
_entity_poly.pdbx_seq_one_letter_code
_entity_poly.pdbx_strand_id
1 'polypeptide(L)'
;MGDREVDQQLVERAQRGDKRAFELLVIKYQRKLGRLLSRMVRDPGEVEDVTQEAFIKAYRGLPNFRGESAFYTWLYRIAINTAKNYL
;
A
#
# COMPACT_ATOMS: atom_id res chain seq x y z
N MET A 1 -12.07 -9.17 16.13
CA MET A 1 -10.89 -9.31 15.26
C MET A 1 -10.05 -8.05 15.37
N GLY A 2 -8.74 -8.19 15.49
CA GLY A 2 -7.84 -7.03 15.49
C GLY A 2 -7.70 -6.43 14.09
N ASP A 3 -7.38 -5.15 13.99
CA ASP A 3 -7.22 -4.46 12.69
C ASP A 3 -6.17 -5.15 11.79
N ARG A 4 -5.13 -5.72 12.41
CA ARG A 4 -4.09 -6.54 11.76
C ARG A 4 -4.62 -7.86 11.20
N GLU A 5 -5.56 -8.48 11.90
CA GLU A 5 -6.16 -9.76 11.49
C GLU A 5 -7.06 -9.56 10.27
N VAL A 6 -7.83 -8.47 10.25
CA VAL A 6 -8.65 -8.08 9.10
C VAL A 6 -7.77 -7.84 7.87
N ASP A 7 -6.66 -7.11 8.02
CA ASP A 7 -5.73 -6.88 6.91
C ASP A 7 -5.13 -8.19 6.39
N GLN A 8 -4.76 -9.09 7.29
CA GLN A 8 -4.20 -10.38 6.92
C GLN A 8 -5.19 -11.20 6.08
N GLN A 9 -6.47 -11.24 6.47
CA GLN A 9 -7.51 -11.90 5.68
C GLN A 9 -7.71 -11.26 4.30
N LEU A 10 -7.68 -9.93 4.21
CA LEU A 10 -7.77 -9.22 2.93
C LEU A 10 -6.56 -9.50 2.04
N VAL A 11 -5.35 -9.55 2.61
CA VAL A 11 -4.11 -9.92 1.90
C VAL A 11 -4.22 -11.32 1.34
N GLU A 12 -4.60 -12.31 2.15
CA GLU A 12 -4.71 -13.71 1.71
C GLU A 12 -5.73 -13.89 0.59
N ARG A 13 -6.88 -13.20 0.68
CA ARG A 13 -7.87 -13.18 -0.40
C ARG A 13 -7.30 -12.54 -1.67
N ALA A 14 -6.64 -11.40 -1.54
CA ALA A 14 -6.05 -10.70 -2.67
C ALA A 14 -4.93 -11.52 -3.35
N GLN A 15 -4.13 -12.26 -2.59
CA GLN A 15 -3.13 -13.20 -3.11
C GLN A 15 -3.76 -14.34 -3.92
N ARG A 16 -5.01 -14.72 -3.61
CA ARG A 16 -5.80 -15.72 -4.37
C ARG A 16 -6.56 -15.12 -5.55
N GLY A 17 -6.33 -13.85 -5.88
CA GLY A 17 -6.93 -13.16 -7.03
C GLY A 17 -8.19 -12.34 -6.71
N ASP A 18 -8.59 -12.22 -5.45
CA ASP A 18 -9.71 -11.36 -5.05
C ASP A 18 -9.32 -9.88 -5.15
N LYS A 19 -9.64 -9.26 -6.28
CA LYS A 19 -9.35 -7.84 -6.54
C LYS A 19 -10.07 -6.92 -5.54
N ARG A 20 -11.26 -7.29 -5.08
CA ARG A 20 -12.05 -6.49 -4.14
C ARG A 20 -11.37 -6.45 -2.77
N ALA A 21 -10.74 -7.55 -2.36
CA ALA A 21 -9.97 -7.58 -1.12
C ALA A 21 -8.80 -6.60 -1.14
N PHE A 22 -8.09 -6.48 -2.27
CA PHE A 22 -7.04 -5.47 -2.40
C PHE A 22 -7.60 -4.04 -2.42
N GLU A 23 -8.73 -3.81 -3.10
CA GLU A 23 -9.39 -2.50 -3.11
C GLU A 23 -9.75 -2.02 -1.69
N LEU A 24 -10.20 -2.93 -0.81
CA LEU A 24 -10.46 -2.59 0.59
C LEU A 24 -9.19 -2.17 1.33
N LEU A 25 -8.04 -2.80 1.06
CA LEU A 25 -6.74 -2.38 1.59
C LEU A 25 -6.37 -0.98 1.07
N VAL A 26 -6.61 -0.69 -0.22
CA VAL A 26 -6.38 0.64 -0.81
C VAL A 26 -7.25 1.68 -0.11
N ILE A 27 -8.55 1.46 0.00
CA ILE A 27 -9.49 2.39 0.64
C ILE A 27 -9.06 2.70 2.07
N LYS A 28 -8.65 1.67 2.82
CA LYS A 28 -8.18 1.79 4.20
C LYS A 28 -6.90 2.62 4.30
N TYR A 29 -5.95 2.44 3.39
CA TYR A 29 -4.60 2.97 3.54
C TYR A 29 -4.27 4.20 2.71
N GLN A 30 -5.04 4.53 1.66
CA GLN A 30 -4.73 5.61 0.73
C GLN A 30 -4.50 6.97 1.41
N ARG A 31 -5.37 7.37 2.34
CA ARG A 31 -5.25 8.65 3.04
C ARG A 31 -4.03 8.68 3.96
N LYS A 32 -3.72 7.55 4.60
CA LYS A 32 -2.58 7.43 5.52
C LYS A 32 -1.25 7.43 4.74
N LEU A 33 -1.22 6.75 3.61
CA LEU A 33 -0.07 6.68 2.71
C LEU A 33 0.19 8.03 2.03
N GLY A 34 -0.85 8.70 1.53
CA GLY A 34 -0.73 10.04 0.94
C GLY A 34 -0.16 11.07 1.92
N ARG A 35 -0.63 11.09 3.18
CA ARG A 35 -0.06 11.96 4.24
C ARG A 35 1.39 11.66 4.60
N LEU A 36 1.83 10.41 4.40
CA LEU A 36 3.23 10.05 4.56
C LEU A 36 4.05 10.64 3.42
N LEU A 37 3.58 10.43 2.18
CA LEU A 37 4.26 10.83 0.96
C LEU A 37 4.31 12.36 0.79
N SER A 38 3.31 13.09 1.28
CA SER A 38 3.30 14.56 1.30
C SER A 38 4.40 15.19 2.16
N ARG A 39 5.16 14.39 2.93
CA ARG A 39 6.36 14.85 3.65
C ARG A 39 7.61 14.83 2.79
N MET A 40 7.57 14.15 1.64
CA MET A 40 8.67 13.97 0.71
C MET A 40 8.42 14.70 -0.61
N VAL A 41 7.17 14.68 -1.08
CA VAL A 41 6.71 15.31 -2.32
C VAL A 41 5.84 16.51 -1.95
N ARG A 42 6.13 17.68 -2.54
CA ARG A 42 5.46 18.96 -2.18
C ARG A 42 4.17 19.20 -2.95
N ASP A 43 4.14 18.83 -4.23
CA ASP A 43 2.97 19.03 -5.06
C ASP A 43 1.87 18.00 -4.71
N PRO A 44 0.63 18.44 -4.41
CA PRO A 44 -0.45 17.53 -4.07
C PRO A 44 -0.84 16.54 -5.18
N GLY A 45 -0.75 16.95 -6.45
CA GLY A 45 -1.03 16.07 -7.59
C GLY A 45 0.02 14.97 -7.70
N GLU A 46 1.29 15.34 -7.56
CA GLU A 46 2.39 14.37 -7.53
C GLU A 46 2.28 13.40 -6.33
N VAL A 47 1.81 13.86 -5.17
CA VAL A 47 1.54 12.98 -4.02
C VAL A 47 0.49 11.93 -4.36
N GLU A 48 -0.57 12.30 -5.07
CA GLU A 48 -1.60 11.37 -5.51
C GLU A 48 -1.02 10.34 -6.49
N ASP A 49 -0.25 10.80 -7.48
CA ASP A 49 0.38 9.92 -8.47
C ASP A 49 1.36 8.91 -7.84
N VAL A 50 2.24 9.37 -6.95
CA VAL A 50 3.20 8.51 -6.24
C VAL A 50 2.47 7.54 -5.30
N THR A 51 1.35 7.97 -4.69
CA THR A 51 0.50 7.09 -3.87
C THR A 51 -0.10 5.97 -4.72
N GLN A 52 -0.65 6.31 -5.88
CA GLN A 52 -1.21 5.31 -6.80
C GLN A 52 -0.13 4.34 -7.29
N GLU A 53 1.04 4.85 -7.69
CA GLU A 53 2.15 4.02 -8.14
C GLU A 53 2.61 3.04 -7.05
N ALA A 54 2.68 3.50 -5.79
CA ALA A 54 3.01 2.65 -4.65
C ALA A 54 2.01 1.50 -4.47
N PHE A 55 0.70 1.76 -4.63
CA PHE A 55 -0.31 0.70 -4.58
C PHE A 55 -0.24 -0.24 -5.78
N ILE A 56 0.07 0.24 -6.98
CA ILE A 56 0.27 -0.62 -8.15
C ILE A 56 1.47 -1.55 -7.93
N LYS A 57 2.59 -1.03 -7.41
CA LYS A 57 3.77 -1.83 -7.03
C LYS A 57 3.44 -2.82 -5.92
N ALA A 58 2.67 -2.40 -4.91
CA ALA A 58 2.20 -3.29 -3.85
C ALA A 58 1.30 -4.40 -4.41
N TYR A 59 0.36 -4.11 -5.31
CA TYR A 59 -0.48 -5.13 -5.92
C TYR A 59 0.35 -6.17 -6.69
N ARG A 60 1.31 -5.71 -7.51
CA ARG A 60 2.22 -6.58 -8.28
C ARG A 60 3.14 -7.41 -7.38
N GLY A 61 3.57 -6.85 -6.24
CA GLY A 61 4.42 -7.54 -5.27
C GLY A 61 3.67 -8.43 -4.26
N LEU A 62 2.35 -8.30 -4.16
CA LEU A 62 1.53 -8.96 -3.15
C LEU A 62 1.64 -10.50 -3.17
N PRO A 63 1.72 -11.19 -4.33
CA PRO A 63 1.92 -12.65 -4.35
C PRO A 63 3.18 -13.11 -3.61
N ASN A 64 4.20 -12.26 -3.51
CA ASN A 64 5.47 -12.56 -2.83
C ASN A 64 5.52 -12.06 -1.37
N PHE A 65 4.45 -11.42 -0.88
CA PHE A 65 4.40 -10.93 0.48
C PHE A 65 4.16 -12.08 1.47
N ARG A 66 5.15 -12.34 2.33
CA ARG A 66 5.15 -13.49 3.25
C ARG A 66 4.41 -13.29 4.58
N GLY A 67 3.88 -12.10 4.85
CA GLY A 67 3.17 -11.82 6.12
C GLY A 67 4.05 -11.73 7.37
N GLU A 68 5.38 -11.73 7.23
CA GLU A 68 6.34 -11.60 8.36
C GLU A 68 6.26 -10.25 9.08
N SER A 69 5.62 -9.25 8.45
CA SER A 69 5.32 -7.94 9.04
C SER A 69 3.86 -7.58 8.78
N ALA A 70 3.34 -6.57 9.49
CA ALA A 70 2.02 -6.03 9.14
C ALA A 70 2.02 -5.52 7.69
N PHE A 71 0.92 -5.72 6.96
CA PHE A 71 0.77 -5.26 5.59
C PHE A 71 1.14 -3.77 5.43
N TYR A 72 0.69 -2.91 6.35
CA TYR A 72 1.01 -1.49 6.30
C TYR A 72 2.51 -1.20 6.41
N THR A 73 3.27 -1.98 7.20
CA THR A 73 4.73 -1.82 7.32
C THR A 73 5.42 -2.16 6.01
N TRP A 74 4.95 -3.20 5.31
CA TRP A 74 5.46 -3.57 3.99
C TRP A 74 5.10 -2.53 2.92
N LEU A 75 3.85 -2.09 2.88
CA LEU A 75 3.36 -1.02 2.01
C LEU A 75 4.12 0.29 2.22
N TYR A 76 4.41 0.65 3.47
CA TYR A 76 5.19 1.83 3.83
C TYR A 76 6.55 1.83 3.13
N ARG A 77 7.27 0.69 3.14
CA ARG A 77 8.58 0.57 2.49
C ARG A 77 8.50 0.77 0.98
N ILE A 78 7.47 0.19 0.35
CA ILE A 78 7.21 0.38 -1.09
C ILE A 78 6.96 1.85 -1.41
N ALA A 79 6.13 2.52 -0.62
CA ALA A 79 5.81 3.93 -0.82
C ALA A 79 7.05 4.83 -0.68
N ILE A 80 7.86 4.65 0.36
CA ILE A 80 9.11 5.42 0.53
C ILE A 80 10.06 5.21 -0.64
N ASN A 81 10.25 3.98 -1.09
CA ASN A 81 11.12 3.69 -2.23
C ASN A 81 10.56 4.25 -3.55
N THR A 82 9.23 4.27 -3.70
CA THR A 82 8.56 4.87 -4.86
C THR A 82 8.80 6.37 -4.90
N ALA A 83 8.60 7.07 -3.77
CA ALA A 83 8.87 8.50 -3.68
C ALA A 83 10.35 8.86 -3.88
N LYS A 84 11.28 8.05 -3.36
CA LYS A 84 12.72 8.25 -3.59
C LYS A 84 13.13 8.12 -5.06
N ASN A 85 12.45 7.29 -5.84
CA ASN A 85 12.73 7.12 -7.27
C ASN A 85 12.04 8.19 -8.13
N TYR A 86 11.03 8.87 -7.57
CA TYR A 86 10.31 9.96 -8.24
C TYR A 86 11.09 11.28 -8.18
N LEU A 87 11.77 11.54 -7.06
CA LEU A 87 12.63 12.71 -6.82
C LEU A 87 13.98 12.59 -7.52
#